data_AF-A0AAX3K6Q3-F1
#
_entry.id   AF-A0AAX3K6Q3-F1
#
_cell.length_a   1.000
_cell.length_b   1.000
_cell.length_c   1.000
_cell.angle_alpha   90.00
_cell.angle_beta   90.00
_cell.angle_gamma   90.00
#
_symmetry.space_group_name_H-M   'P 1'
#
loop_
_entity.id
_entity.type
_entity.pdbx_description
1 polymer ?
#
loop_
_entity_poly.entity_id
_entity_poly.type
_entity_poly.pdbx_seq_one_letter_code
_entity_poly.pdbx_strand_id
1 'polypeptide(L)'
;MIKGEGNPNESDFSNRVSALYSLAYGIKMLFKNMEKEELEYSDFTVFPLEGIWEKSDDEEFDKNKLKYTIMIKQPYFITKEIFELAFEKVKKKKPNELYDEVSFDCIESKKAIQILHIGSFDTEIESFEKLDNFANEMNLERSEKLHTEIYLNNKNRTAEDKLKTILRYNVK
;
A
#
# COMPACT_ATOMS: atom_id res chain seq x y z
N MET A 1 6.15 -1.18 -5.91
CA MET A 1 6.28 -0.46 -4.63
C MET A 1 7.26 0.69 -4.80
N ILE A 2 7.19 1.68 -3.94
CA ILE A 2 8.09 2.84 -3.92
C ILE A 2 8.35 3.22 -2.46
N LYS A 3 9.61 3.43 -2.11
CA LYS A 3 10.03 3.88 -0.78
C LYS A 3 9.88 5.39 -0.68
N GLY A 4 9.78 5.91 0.53
CA GLY A 4 9.80 7.35 0.76
C GLY A 4 9.98 7.67 2.24
N GLU A 5 10.18 8.96 2.49
CA GLU A 5 10.27 9.52 3.83
C GLU A 5 9.55 10.86 3.88
N GLY A 6 9.10 11.25 5.07
CA GLY A 6 8.45 12.52 5.30
C GLY A 6 6.95 12.45 5.55
N ASN A 7 6.36 13.63 5.72
CA ASN A 7 4.97 13.79 6.12
C ASN A 7 4.02 13.39 4.97
N PRO A 8 3.08 12.44 5.19
CA PRO A 8 2.14 11.98 4.15
C PRO A 8 1.12 13.03 3.67
N ASN A 9 1.11 14.20 4.29
CA ASN A 9 0.31 15.34 3.87
C ASN A 9 1.01 16.23 2.84
N GLU A 10 2.30 16.01 2.61
CA GLU A 10 3.10 16.77 1.64
C GLU A 10 2.98 16.22 0.22
N SER A 11 3.37 17.06 -0.75
CA SER A 11 3.20 16.75 -2.16
C SER A 11 3.96 15.50 -2.61
N ASP A 12 5.14 15.22 -2.04
CA ASP A 12 5.96 14.06 -2.42
C ASP A 12 5.20 12.74 -2.24
N PHE A 13 4.58 12.53 -1.07
CA PHE A 13 3.75 11.36 -0.81
C PHE A 13 2.64 11.22 -1.86
N SER A 14 1.92 12.32 -2.15
CA SER A 14 0.84 12.30 -3.14
C SER A 14 1.35 12.01 -4.58
N ASN A 15 2.56 12.47 -4.91
CA ASN A 15 3.19 12.24 -6.21
C ASN A 15 3.60 10.76 -6.37
N ARG A 16 4.17 10.15 -5.31
CA ARG A 16 4.50 8.71 -5.27
C ARG A 16 3.25 7.83 -5.38
N VAL A 17 2.18 8.18 -4.68
CA VAL A 17 0.86 7.51 -4.81
C VAL A 17 0.33 7.64 -6.25
N SER A 18 0.39 8.83 -6.84
CA SER A 18 -0.04 9.08 -8.22
C SER A 18 0.77 8.27 -9.25
N ALA A 19 2.09 8.14 -9.04
CA ALA A 19 2.97 7.32 -9.86
C ALA A 19 2.56 5.84 -9.80
N LEU A 20 2.31 5.30 -8.61
CA LEU A 20 1.85 3.92 -8.43
C LEU A 20 0.49 3.66 -9.11
N TYR A 21 -0.49 4.55 -8.94
CA TYR A 21 -1.79 4.38 -9.59
C TYR A 21 -1.67 4.48 -11.11
N SER A 22 -0.83 5.37 -11.63
CA SER A 22 -0.58 5.47 -13.07
C SER A 22 -0.08 4.15 -13.66
N LEU A 23 0.85 3.48 -12.96
CA LEU A 23 1.35 2.16 -13.34
C LEU A 23 0.29 1.07 -13.16
N ALA A 24 -0.40 1.01 -12.02
CA ALA A 24 -1.41 -0.01 -11.73
C ALA A 24 -2.56 0.00 -12.76
N TYR A 25 -3.06 1.19 -13.12
CA TYR A 25 -4.06 1.31 -14.19
C TYR A 25 -3.45 1.00 -15.57
N GLY A 26 -2.19 1.33 -15.81
CA GLY A 26 -1.48 0.95 -17.03
C GLY A 26 -1.40 -0.56 -17.21
N ILE A 27 -1.03 -1.29 -16.16
CA ILE A 27 -0.97 -2.76 -16.12
C ILE A 27 -2.37 -3.34 -16.36
N LYS A 28 -3.39 -2.85 -15.64
CA LYS A 28 -4.78 -3.28 -15.83
C LYS A 28 -5.23 -3.11 -17.29
N MET A 29 -4.99 -1.94 -17.89
CA MET A 29 -5.42 -1.65 -19.25
C MET A 29 -4.63 -2.43 -20.29
N LEU A 30 -3.32 -2.64 -20.08
CA LEU A 30 -2.53 -3.52 -20.93
C LEU A 30 -3.09 -4.94 -20.87
N PHE A 31 -3.22 -5.50 -19.67
CA PHE A 31 -3.71 -6.85 -19.46
C PHE A 31 -5.08 -7.02 -20.10
N LYS A 32 -6.03 -6.12 -19.84
CA LYS A 32 -7.38 -6.18 -20.42
C LYS A 32 -7.39 -6.26 -21.96
N ASN A 33 -6.46 -5.59 -22.62
CA ASN A 33 -6.38 -5.50 -24.10
C ASN A 33 -5.41 -6.51 -24.74
N MET A 34 -4.71 -7.34 -23.97
CA MET A 34 -3.94 -8.46 -24.52
C MET A 34 -4.91 -9.47 -25.17
N GLU A 35 -4.51 -10.03 -26.31
CA GLU A 35 -5.16 -11.23 -26.85
C GLU A 35 -4.85 -12.39 -25.91
N LYS A 36 -5.90 -13.05 -25.41
CA LYS A 36 -5.80 -14.13 -24.44
C LYS A 36 -6.55 -15.34 -24.98
N GLU A 37 -5.82 -16.32 -25.49
CA GLU A 37 -6.45 -17.57 -25.95
C GLU A 37 -6.69 -18.54 -24.77
N GLU A 38 -5.91 -18.44 -23.67
CA GLU A 38 -5.88 -19.46 -22.60
C GLU A 38 -5.83 -18.93 -21.16
N LEU A 39 -6.09 -17.63 -20.90
CA LEU A 39 -6.12 -17.12 -19.53
C LEU A 39 -7.51 -17.20 -18.90
N GLU A 40 -7.58 -17.73 -17.67
CA GLU A 40 -8.80 -17.79 -16.86
C GLU A 40 -9.42 -16.40 -16.59
N TYR A 41 -8.58 -15.36 -16.55
CA TYR A 41 -9.00 -13.99 -16.21
C TYR A 41 -8.87 -13.05 -17.41
N SER A 42 -9.95 -12.31 -17.69
CA SER A 42 -9.99 -11.29 -18.74
C SER A 42 -9.69 -9.88 -18.23
N ASP A 43 -9.96 -9.61 -16.95
CA ASP A 43 -9.78 -8.31 -16.29
C ASP A 43 -9.63 -8.48 -14.75
N PHE A 44 -9.20 -7.41 -14.05
CA PHE A 44 -9.15 -7.35 -12.58
C PHE A 44 -9.37 -5.93 -12.04
N THR A 45 -9.75 -5.80 -10.77
CA THR A 45 -9.86 -4.48 -10.11
C THR A 45 -8.52 -4.07 -9.53
N VAL A 46 -8.15 -2.79 -9.68
CA VAL A 46 -6.94 -2.24 -9.04
C VAL A 46 -7.10 -2.34 -7.52
N PHE A 47 -6.11 -2.95 -6.87
CA PHE A 47 -6.10 -3.13 -5.42
C PHE A 47 -5.98 -1.79 -4.69
N PRO A 48 -6.43 -1.71 -3.43
CA PRO A 48 -6.20 -0.53 -2.59
C PRO A 48 -4.71 -0.21 -2.47
N LEU A 49 -4.42 1.04 -2.13
CA LEU A 49 -3.08 1.44 -1.72
C LEU A 49 -2.76 0.76 -0.39
N GLU A 50 -1.54 0.23 -0.29
CA GLU A 50 -0.98 -0.32 0.93
C GLU A 50 0.27 0.48 1.31
N GLY A 51 0.43 0.79 2.60
CA GLY A 51 1.61 1.45 3.15
C GLY A 51 2.20 0.62 4.28
N ILE A 52 3.47 0.24 4.17
CA ILE A 52 4.27 -0.25 5.29
C ILE A 52 4.96 0.95 5.93
N TRP A 53 4.77 1.12 7.23
CA TRP A 53 5.27 2.24 8.02
C TRP A 53 6.23 1.75 9.11
N GLU A 54 7.34 2.47 9.26
CA GLU A 54 8.24 2.29 10.40
C GLU A 54 7.69 3.04 11.62
N LYS A 55 7.50 2.33 12.74
CA LYS A 55 7.14 2.95 14.01
C LYS A 55 8.35 3.73 14.54
N SER A 56 8.19 5.04 14.73
CA SER A 56 9.20 5.87 15.40
C SER A 56 9.26 5.54 16.90
N ASP A 57 10.47 5.50 17.44
CA ASP A 57 10.72 5.40 18.89
C ASP A 57 10.83 6.79 19.56
N ASP A 58 10.76 7.88 18.77
CA ASP A 58 10.91 9.25 19.28
C ASP A 58 9.70 9.65 20.15
N GLU A 59 9.96 10.21 21.34
CA GLU A 59 8.94 10.74 22.26
C GLU A 59 8.16 11.92 21.64
N GLU A 60 8.78 12.66 20.72
CA GLU A 60 8.13 13.66 19.88
C GLU A 60 7.79 13.04 18.51
N PHE A 61 6.50 12.81 18.26
CA PHE A 61 6.00 12.29 16.99
C PHE A 61 6.20 13.32 15.85
N ASP A 62 7.37 13.27 15.20
CA ASP A 62 7.67 14.10 14.03
C ASP A 62 7.23 13.41 12.74
N LYS A 63 6.10 13.86 12.18
CA LYS A 63 5.57 13.38 10.89
C LYS A 63 6.60 13.50 9.75
N ASN A 64 7.60 14.40 9.85
CA ASN A 64 8.61 14.59 8.80
C ASN A 64 9.72 13.52 8.81
N LYS A 65 9.79 12.68 9.85
CA LYS A 65 10.77 11.58 9.93
C LYS A 65 10.18 10.21 9.62
N LEU A 66 8.90 10.16 9.23
CA LEU A 66 8.24 8.91 8.88
C LEU A 66 8.95 8.27 7.69
N LYS A 67 9.20 6.96 7.77
CA LYS A 67 9.71 6.16 6.67
C LYS A 67 8.65 5.16 6.26
N TYR A 68 8.47 5.03 4.96
CA TYR A 68 7.43 4.17 4.42
C TYR A 68 7.84 3.48 3.13
N THR A 69 7.14 2.38 2.86
CA THR A 69 7.06 1.76 1.53
C THR A 69 5.60 1.66 1.15
N ILE A 70 5.21 2.36 0.09
CA ILE A 70 3.84 2.28 -0.44
C ILE A 70 3.78 1.41 -1.70
N MET A 71 2.65 0.75 -1.91
CA MET A 71 2.48 -0.22 -2.99
C MET A 71 1.02 -0.44 -3.36
N ILE A 72 0.82 -1.06 -4.52
CA ILE A 72 -0.48 -1.56 -4.97
C ILE A 72 -0.26 -3.00 -5.39
N LYS A 73 -0.91 -3.94 -4.71
CA LYS A 73 -0.84 -5.36 -5.01
C LYS A 73 -1.25 -5.63 -6.47
N GLN A 74 -0.54 -6.56 -7.13
CA GLN A 74 -0.94 -7.09 -8.43
C GLN A 74 -1.44 -8.54 -8.26
N PRO A 75 -2.40 -8.99 -9.10
CA PRO A 75 -2.75 -10.40 -9.18
C PRO A 75 -1.54 -11.28 -9.52
N TYR A 76 -1.56 -12.54 -9.07
CA TYR A 76 -0.45 -13.48 -9.29
C TYR A 76 -0.15 -13.77 -10.77
N PHE A 77 -1.14 -13.60 -11.65
CA PHE A 77 -0.99 -13.77 -13.10
C PHE A 77 -0.35 -12.57 -13.80
N ILE A 78 -0.11 -11.45 -13.09
CA ILE A 78 0.68 -10.34 -13.62
C ILE A 78 2.15 -10.71 -13.46
N THR A 79 2.75 -11.16 -14.55
CA THR A 79 4.17 -11.54 -14.57
C THR A 79 5.07 -10.31 -14.69
N LYS A 80 6.37 -10.52 -14.50
CA LYS A 80 7.39 -9.48 -14.67
C LYS A 80 7.39 -8.92 -16.10
N GLU A 81 7.17 -9.77 -17.10
CA GLU A 81 7.10 -9.37 -18.51
C GLU A 81 5.91 -8.43 -18.74
N ILE A 82 4.72 -8.78 -18.23
CA ILE A 82 3.52 -7.92 -18.33
C ILE A 82 3.77 -6.58 -17.63
N PHE A 83 4.41 -6.60 -16.47
CA PHE A 83 4.79 -5.39 -15.75
C PHE A 83 5.74 -4.52 -16.59
N GLU A 84 6.83 -5.06 -17.13
CA GLU A 84 7.82 -4.32 -17.93
C GLU A 84 7.18 -3.71 -19.20
N LEU A 85 6.36 -4.49 -19.91
CA LEU A 85 5.59 -4.04 -21.07
C LEU A 85 4.65 -2.86 -20.72
N ALA A 86 3.97 -2.93 -19.58
CA ALA A 86 3.09 -1.87 -19.11
C ALA A 86 3.89 -0.64 -18.68
N PHE A 87 4.99 -0.86 -17.97
CA PHE A 87 5.87 0.17 -17.46
C PHE A 87 6.42 1.04 -18.59
N GLU A 88 6.97 0.44 -19.65
CA GLU A 88 7.48 1.17 -20.82
C GLU A 88 6.39 2.00 -21.52
N LYS A 89 5.19 1.42 -21.69
CA LYS A 89 4.05 2.14 -22.30
C LYS A 89 3.61 3.34 -21.45
N VAL A 90 3.55 3.17 -20.13
CA VAL A 90 3.17 4.25 -19.21
C VAL A 90 4.25 5.33 -19.18
N LYS A 91 5.53 4.97 -19.04
CA LYS A 91 6.68 5.89 -19.02
C LYS A 91 6.74 6.73 -20.30
N LYS A 92 6.49 6.13 -21.47
CA LYS A 92 6.41 6.85 -22.75
C LYS A 92 5.21 7.80 -22.83
N LYS A 93 4.04 7.40 -22.32
CA LYS A 93 2.80 8.18 -22.41
C LYS A 93 2.74 9.32 -21.39
N LYS A 94 3.27 9.10 -20.19
CA LYS A 94 3.26 10.04 -19.06
C LYS A 94 4.61 9.95 -18.34
N PRO A 95 5.65 10.65 -18.82
CA PRO A 95 6.94 10.66 -18.15
C PRO A 95 6.83 11.13 -16.69
N ASN A 96 7.52 10.44 -15.79
CA ASN A 96 7.61 10.79 -14.37
C ASN A 96 8.96 10.29 -13.83
N GLU A 97 9.71 11.15 -13.16
CA GLU A 97 11.03 10.85 -12.58
C GLU A 97 10.93 9.78 -11.48
N LEU A 98 9.82 9.75 -10.74
CA LEU A 98 9.58 8.76 -9.68
C LEU A 98 9.51 7.32 -10.19
N TYR A 99 9.36 7.09 -11.49
CA TYR A 99 9.35 5.74 -12.05
C TYR A 99 10.67 5.02 -11.88
N ASP A 100 11.79 5.74 -11.81
CA ASP A 100 13.11 5.12 -11.61
C ASP A 100 13.29 4.60 -10.16
N GLU A 101 12.41 4.98 -9.24
CA GLU A 101 12.35 4.50 -7.86
C GLU A 101 11.34 3.35 -7.64
N VAL A 102 10.56 3.00 -8.68
CA VAL A 102 9.54 1.95 -8.58
C VAL A 102 10.16 0.57 -8.77
N SER A 103 9.85 -0.35 -7.87
CA SER A 103 10.17 -1.78 -8.01
C SER A 103 8.91 -2.64 -8.16
N PHE A 104 9.04 -3.76 -8.87
CA PHE A 104 8.03 -4.82 -8.93
C PHE A 104 8.59 -6.05 -8.21
N ASP A 105 7.96 -6.41 -7.09
CA ASP A 105 8.50 -7.43 -6.19
C ASP A 105 7.38 -8.17 -5.46
N CYS A 106 7.73 -9.30 -4.85
CA CYS A 106 6.86 -10.13 -4.04
C CYS A 106 7.19 -9.97 -2.55
N ILE A 107 6.16 -9.73 -1.73
CA ILE A 107 6.30 -9.71 -0.28
C ILE A 107 5.70 -11.01 0.26
N GLU A 108 6.52 -11.79 0.96
CA GLU A 108 6.07 -13.03 1.59
C GLU A 108 5.08 -12.73 2.72
N SER A 109 3.98 -13.47 2.75
CA SER A 109 2.99 -13.36 3.82
C SER A 109 3.55 -13.92 5.12
N LYS A 110 3.57 -13.11 6.17
CA LYS A 110 3.90 -13.54 7.53
C LYS A 110 2.63 -13.73 8.36
N LYS A 111 2.75 -14.41 9.51
CA LYS A 111 1.69 -14.46 10.52
C LYS A 111 1.44 -13.04 11.03
N ALA A 112 0.18 -12.60 11.02
CA ALA A 112 -0.20 -11.24 11.33
C ALA A 112 -1.56 -11.19 12.01
N ILE A 113 -1.82 -10.10 12.74
CA ILE A 113 -3.15 -9.73 13.22
C ILE A 113 -3.56 -8.41 12.58
N GLN A 114 -4.86 -8.19 12.44
CA GLN A 114 -5.39 -7.01 11.76
C GLN A 114 -6.73 -6.57 12.32
N ILE A 115 -7.03 -5.28 12.20
CA ILE A 115 -8.31 -4.68 12.59
C ILE A 115 -8.78 -3.73 11.48
N LEU A 116 -10.10 -3.62 11.29
CA LEU A 116 -10.68 -2.57 10.47
C LEU A 116 -10.85 -1.31 11.33
N HIS A 117 -10.08 -0.27 11.02
CA HIS A 117 -10.26 1.07 11.55
C HIS A 117 -11.31 1.82 10.73
N ILE A 118 -12.23 2.49 11.41
CA ILE A 118 -13.24 3.38 10.80
C ILE A 118 -13.13 4.74 11.48
N GLY A 119 -12.71 5.76 10.73
CA GLY A 119 -12.46 7.10 11.27
C GLY A 119 -11.19 7.75 10.73
N SER A 120 -10.82 8.89 11.32
CA SER A 120 -9.63 9.66 10.96
C SER A 120 -8.34 8.87 11.21
N PHE A 121 -7.33 9.06 10.36
CA PHE A 121 -6.00 8.48 10.56
C PHE A 121 -5.36 8.91 11.89
N ASP A 122 -5.72 10.08 12.43
CA ASP A 122 -5.20 10.54 13.72
C ASP A 122 -5.77 9.75 14.93
N THR A 123 -6.81 8.94 14.75
CA THR A 123 -7.39 8.08 15.81
C THR A 123 -7.02 6.60 15.66
N GLU A 124 -6.11 6.26 14.75
CA GLU A 124 -5.64 4.88 14.55
C GLU A 124 -5.01 4.27 15.81
N ILE A 125 -4.45 5.11 16.70
CA ILE A 125 -3.87 4.67 17.97
C ILE A 125 -4.84 3.84 18.81
N GLU A 126 -6.13 4.22 18.84
CA GLU A 126 -7.17 3.49 19.58
C GLU A 126 -7.42 2.08 19.00
N SER A 127 -7.18 1.92 17.69
CA SER A 127 -7.32 0.63 17.01
C SER A 127 -6.07 -0.23 17.18
N PHE A 128 -4.90 0.38 17.24
CA PHE A 128 -3.66 -0.31 17.64
C PHE A 128 -3.71 -0.79 19.08
N GLU A 129 -4.22 0.00 20.03
CA GLU A 129 -4.41 -0.45 21.42
C GLU A 129 -5.31 -1.69 21.52
N LYS A 130 -6.38 -1.75 20.73
CA LYS A 130 -7.25 -2.94 20.64
C LYS A 130 -6.52 -4.15 20.07
N LEU A 131 -5.69 -3.96 19.04
CA LEU A 131 -4.85 -5.03 18.49
C LEU A 131 -3.81 -5.52 19.50
N ASP A 132 -3.18 -4.61 20.24
CA ASP A 132 -2.16 -4.93 21.25
C ASP A 132 -2.77 -5.73 22.41
N ASN A 133 -3.98 -5.36 22.85
CA ASN A 133 -4.72 -6.15 23.84
C ASN A 133 -5.04 -7.55 23.32
N PHE A 134 -5.52 -7.68 22.07
CA PHE A 134 -5.78 -8.98 21.46
C PHE A 134 -4.51 -9.83 21.31
N ALA A 135 -3.37 -9.22 20.95
CA ALA A 135 -2.09 -9.90 20.87
C ALA A 135 -1.69 -10.49 22.24
N ASN A 136 -1.80 -9.67 23.30
CA ASN A 136 -1.52 -10.10 24.67
C ASN A 136 -2.42 -11.26 25.12
N GLU A 137 -3.73 -11.17 24.87
CA GLU A 137 -4.69 -12.24 25.19
C GLU A 137 -4.35 -13.57 24.47
N MET A 138 -3.84 -13.49 23.25
CA MET A 138 -3.47 -14.64 22.43
C MET A 138 -2.01 -15.11 22.67
N ASN A 139 -1.28 -14.50 23.61
CA ASN A 139 0.15 -14.72 23.85
C ASN A 139 0.99 -14.57 22.57
N LEU A 140 0.69 -13.55 21.77
CA LEU A 140 1.39 -13.20 20.54
C LEU A 140 2.28 -11.98 20.78
N GLU A 141 3.48 -12.00 20.21
CA GLU A 141 4.38 -10.85 20.24
C GLU A 141 4.54 -10.22 18.87
N ARG A 142 4.64 -8.89 18.80
CA ARG A 142 4.96 -8.20 17.55
C ARG A 142 6.34 -8.60 17.07
N SER A 143 6.46 -8.98 15.79
CA SER A 143 7.72 -9.49 15.24
C SER A 143 8.69 -8.39 14.80
N GLU A 144 8.19 -7.18 14.53
CA GLU A 144 8.96 -6.08 13.96
C GLU A 144 8.32 -4.72 14.28
N LYS A 145 9.10 -3.64 14.23
CA LYS A 145 8.62 -2.26 14.41
C LYS A 145 7.95 -1.69 13.14
N LEU A 146 7.31 -2.55 12.36
CA LEU A 146 6.58 -2.18 11.15
C LEU A 146 5.09 -2.43 11.34
N HIS A 147 4.26 -1.58 10.79
CA HIS A 147 2.84 -1.88 10.57
C HIS A 147 2.47 -1.65 9.12
N THR A 148 1.34 -2.20 8.72
CA THR A 148 0.76 -2.06 7.39
C THR A 148 -0.60 -1.41 7.52
N GLU A 149 -0.82 -0.39 6.70
CA GLU A 149 -2.11 0.26 6.48
C GLU A 149 -2.61 -0.08 5.07
N ILE A 150 -3.86 -0.51 4.95
CA ILE A 150 -4.52 -0.77 3.66
C ILE A 150 -5.71 0.17 3.54
N TYR A 151 -5.61 1.14 2.63
CA TYR A 151 -6.60 2.22 2.47
C TYR A 151 -7.75 1.76 1.55
N LEU A 152 -8.87 1.36 2.14
CA LEU A 152 -10.00 0.76 1.41
C LEU A 152 -10.85 1.79 0.65
N ASN A 153 -10.80 3.06 1.06
CA ASN A 153 -11.50 4.14 0.39
C ASN A 153 -10.59 5.34 0.15
N ASN A 154 -11.01 6.18 -0.81
CA ASN A 154 -10.25 7.36 -1.21
C ASN A 154 -10.48 8.50 -0.20
N LYS A 155 -9.40 8.95 0.45
CA LYS A 155 -9.44 10.04 1.44
C LYS A 155 -10.01 11.36 0.89
N ASN A 156 -9.82 11.62 -0.40
CA ASN A 156 -10.28 12.85 -1.04
C ASN A 156 -11.78 12.81 -1.42
N ARG A 157 -12.45 11.68 -1.22
CA ARG A 157 -13.86 11.47 -1.60
C ARG A 157 -14.74 10.96 -0.47
N THR A 158 -14.15 10.70 0.69
CA THR A 158 -14.81 10.06 1.82
C THR A 158 -14.68 10.99 3.01
N ALA A 159 -15.78 11.21 3.73
CA ALA A 159 -15.74 11.95 4.98
C ALA A 159 -14.88 11.21 6.02
N GLU A 160 -14.17 11.95 6.86
CA GLU A 160 -13.19 11.41 7.83
C GLU A 160 -13.80 10.33 8.74
N ASP A 161 -15.04 10.51 9.19
CA ASP A 161 -15.79 9.57 10.03
C ASP A 161 -16.15 8.25 9.32
N LYS A 162 -15.94 8.17 8.00
CA LYS A 162 -16.27 7.02 7.15
C LYS A 162 -15.06 6.44 6.44
N LEU A 163 -13.86 6.97 6.69
CA LEU A 163 -12.63 6.39 6.19
C LEU A 163 -12.47 4.97 6.72
N LYS A 164 -11.93 4.09 5.89
CA LYS A 164 -11.78 2.66 6.22
C LYS A 164 -10.37 2.24 5.90
N THR A 165 -9.64 1.86 6.95
CA THR A 165 -8.25 1.42 6.85
C THR A 165 -8.12 0.07 7.55
N ILE A 166 -7.51 -0.92 6.91
CA ILE A 166 -7.08 -2.12 7.64
C ILE A 166 -5.72 -1.81 8.24
N LEU A 167 -5.62 -1.90 9.56
CA LEU A 167 -4.36 -1.82 10.29
C LEU A 167 -3.88 -3.23 10.57
N ARG A 168 -2.62 -3.52 10.30
CA ARG A 168 -2.02 -4.85 10.45
C ARG A 168 -0.60 -4.74 10.97
N TYR A 169 -0.16 -5.68 11.81
CA TYR A 169 1.26 -5.91 12.05
C TYR A 169 1.56 -7.40 12.18
N ASN A 170 2.82 -7.75 11.91
CA ASN A 170 3.29 -9.12 11.97
C ASN A 170 3.56 -9.55 13.41
N VAL A 171 3.26 -10.81 13.69
CA VAL A 171 3.38 -11.42 15.03
C VAL A 171 4.11 -12.76 14.95
N LYS A 172 4.70 -13.18 16.07
CA LYS A 172 5.28 -14.51 16.28
C LYS A 172 4.49 -15.23 17.37
#